data_AF-A0A316EV23-F1
#
_entry.id   AF-A0A316EV23-F1
#
_cell.length_a   1.000
_cell.length_b   1.000
_cell.length_c   1.000
_cell.angle_alpha   90.00
_cell.angle_beta   90.00
_cell.angle_gamma   90.00
#
_symmetry.space_group_name_H-M   'P 1'
#
loop_
_entity.id
_entity.type
_entity.pdbx_description
1 polymer ?
#
loop_
_entity_poly.entity_id
_entity_poly.type
_entity_poly.pdbx_seq_one_letter_code
_entity_poly.pdbx_strand_id
1 'polypeptide(L)'
;MRLELSAAQAGGSPAALANRRADLMALWEERPREIFTQPDVESGIEARIDAAFVHAEAGSAREAAGEFKRAYLLLCCVLTHARDQARRARAAAGLVAGPAMGPAAA
;
A
#
# COMPACT_ATOMS: atom_id res chain seq x y z
N MET A 1 11.63 -13.90 -22.65
CA MET A 1 12.36 -13.18 -21.59
C MET A 1 11.88 -13.72 -20.25
N ARG A 2 12.63 -14.65 -19.66
CA ARG A 2 12.32 -15.29 -18.38
C ARG A 2 13.01 -14.45 -17.30
N LEU A 3 12.24 -13.84 -16.42
CA LEU A 3 12.76 -13.15 -15.24
C LEU A 3 13.34 -14.23 -14.32
N GLU A 4 14.60 -14.59 -14.55
CA GLU A 4 15.39 -15.31 -13.56
C GLU A 4 15.54 -14.36 -12.37
N LEU A 5 14.71 -14.55 -11.35
CA LEU A 5 14.97 -14.06 -9.99
C LEU A 5 16.15 -14.87 -9.41
N SER A 6 17.25 -14.97 -10.18
CA SER A 6 18.49 -15.64 -9.81
C SER A 6 19.25 -14.73 -8.88
N ALA A 7 18.71 -14.64 -7.68
CA ALA A 7 19.45 -14.29 -6.50
C ALA A 7 18.71 -15.00 -5.36
N ALA A 8 18.96 -16.30 -5.27
CA ALA A 8 19.21 -16.94 -3.98
C ALA A 8 20.44 -16.28 -3.31
N GLN A 9 20.52 -14.95 -3.29
CA GLN A 9 21.46 -14.22 -2.48
C GLN A 9 20.93 -14.40 -1.07
N ALA A 10 21.56 -15.39 -0.43
CA ALA A 10 21.87 -15.46 0.98
C ALA A 10 20.70 -15.08 1.88
N GLY A 11 20.19 -16.05 2.64
CA GLY A 11 19.41 -15.76 3.84
C GLY A 11 20.00 -14.53 4.52
N GLY A 12 19.28 -13.41 4.40
CA GLY A 12 19.81 -12.12 4.77
C GLY A 12 20.25 -12.24 6.21
N SER A 13 21.42 -11.69 6.56
CA SER A 13 21.81 -11.67 7.96
C SER A 13 20.63 -11.12 8.78
N PRO A 14 20.40 -11.59 10.01
CA PRO A 14 19.33 -11.06 10.85
C PRO A 14 19.32 -9.53 10.91
N ALA A 15 20.51 -8.90 10.86
CA ALA A 15 20.69 -7.46 10.75
C ALA A 15 20.09 -6.85 9.47
N ALA A 16 20.21 -7.51 8.31
CA ALA A 16 19.60 -7.04 7.07
C ALA A 16 18.07 -7.09 7.13
N LEU A 17 17.49 -8.11 7.79
CA LEU A 17 16.04 -8.19 7.98
C LEU A 17 15.54 -7.13 8.96
N ALA A 18 16.27 -6.91 10.06
CA ALA A 18 15.97 -5.86 11.04
C ALA A 18 16.01 -4.45 10.41
N ASN A 19 17.02 -4.17 9.58
CA ASN A 19 17.10 -2.89 8.86
C ASN A 19 15.92 -2.71 7.90
N ARG A 20 15.56 -3.75 7.13
CA ARG A 20 14.37 -3.70 6.24
C ARG A 20 13.07 -3.45 7.02
N ARG A 21 12.95 -4.01 8.23
CA ARG A 21 11.81 -3.75 9.11
C ARG A 21 11.79 -2.30 9.54
N ALA A 22 12.92 -1.77 10.01
CA ALA A 22 13.03 -0.38 10.42
C ALA A 22 12.68 0.58 9.28
N ASP A 23 13.24 0.36 8.08
CA ASP A 23 13.00 1.19 6.90
C ASP A 23 11.52 1.17 6.48
N LEU A 24 10.91 -0.02 6.44
CA LEU A 24 9.50 -0.16 6.07
C LEU A 24 8.58 0.49 7.11
N MET A 25 8.87 0.32 8.40
CA MET A 25 8.08 0.94 9.46
C MET A 25 8.25 2.45 9.51
N ALA A 26 9.43 2.99 9.18
CA ALA A 26 9.62 4.43 9.03
C ALA A 26 8.75 5.00 7.89
N LEU A 27 8.75 4.35 6.72
CA LEU A 27 7.87 4.72 5.61
C LEU A 27 6.38 4.58 5.98
N TRP A 28 6.03 3.55 6.76
CA TRP A 28 4.68 3.37 7.25
C TRP A 28 4.26 4.52 8.18
N GLU A 29 5.12 4.97 9.09
CA GLU A 29 4.81 6.09 9.98
C GLU A 29 4.65 7.44 9.26
N GLU A 30 5.32 7.62 8.13
CA GLU A 30 5.17 8.81 7.26
C GLU A 30 3.89 8.81 6.41
N ARG A 31 3.04 7.77 6.52
CA ARG A 31 1.82 7.66 5.72
C ARG A 31 0.87 8.84 5.96
N PRO A 32 0.16 9.32 4.92
CA PRO A 32 -0.95 10.26 5.11
C PRO A 32 -2.06 9.55 5.88
N ARG A 33 -2.37 9.95 7.12
CA ARG A 33 -3.39 9.26 7.94
C ARG A 33 -4.81 9.59 7.47
N GLU A 34 -5.00 10.72 6.81
CA GLU A 34 -6.29 11.20 6.33
C GLU A 34 -6.94 10.32 5.25
N ILE A 35 -6.17 9.47 4.56
CA ILE A 35 -6.73 8.53 3.57
C ILE A 35 -7.33 7.28 4.23
N PHE A 36 -7.00 7.01 5.50
CA PHE A 36 -7.51 5.88 6.27
C PHE A 36 -8.79 6.29 6.99
N THR A 37 -9.93 6.07 6.33
CA THR A 37 -11.25 6.43 6.87
C THR A 37 -11.81 5.40 7.85
N GLN A 38 -11.19 4.21 7.92
CA GLN A 38 -11.57 3.13 8.84
C GLN A 38 -10.38 2.79 9.74
N PRO A 39 -10.49 2.95 11.08
CA PRO A 39 -9.38 2.79 12.01
C PRO A 39 -8.83 1.35 12.04
N ASP A 40 -9.68 0.35 11.79
CA ASP A 40 -9.30 -1.07 11.80
C ASP A 40 -8.45 -1.47 10.58
N VAL A 41 -8.51 -0.70 9.49
CA VAL A 41 -7.75 -1.00 8.28
C VAL A 41 -6.28 -0.61 8.46
N GLU A 42 -6.03 0.52 9.10
CA GLU A 42 -4.68 1.00 9.39
C GLU A 42 -3.94 0.04 10.33
N SER A 43 -4.54 -0.25 11.49
CA SER A 43 -3.99 -1.22 12.45
C SER A 43 -3.89 -2.63 11.85
N GLY A 44 -4.83 -3.01 10.98
CA GLY A 44 -4.81 -4.28 10.27
C GLY A 44 -3.71 -4.41 9.21
N ILE A 45 -3.27 -3.32 8.59
CA ILE A 45 -2.12 -3.34 7.67
C ILE A 45 -0.82 -3.46 8.47
N GLU A 46 -0.69 -2.68 9.54
CA GLU A 46 0.47 -2.70 10.44
C GLU A 46 0.69 -4.09 11.04
N ALA A 47 -0.35 -4.70 11.60
CA ALA A 47 -0.28 -6.04 12.16
C ALA A 47 0.16 -7.11 11.14
N ARG A 48 -0.20 -6.93 9.86
CA ARG A 48 0.22 -7.84 8.78
C ARG A 48 1.68 -7.61 8.40
N ILE A 49 2.15 -6.37 8.39
CA ILE A 49 3.58 -6.07 8.16
C ILE A 49 4.41 -6.71 9.28
N ASP A 50 3.99 -6.57 10.54
CA ASP A 50 4.66 -7.20 11.67
C ASP A 50 4.66 -8.73 11.57
N ALA A 51 3.51 -9.34 11.28
CA ALA A 51 3.41 -10.79 11.10
C ALA A 51 4.32 -11.29 9.96
N ALA A 52 4.46 -10.52 8.88
CA ALA A 52 5.35 -10.85 7.78
C ALA A 52 6.82 -10.94 8.21
N PHE A 53 7.28 -10.00 9.03
CA PHE A 53 8.64 -10.04 9.59
C PHE A 53 8.85 -11.17 10.59
N VAL A 54 7.85 -11.46 11.44
CA VAL A 54 7.90 -12.62 12.35
C VAL A 54 8.06 -13.92 11.55
N HIS A 55 7.29 -14.10 10.47
CA HIS A 55 7.43 -15.26 9.59
C HIS A 55 8.78 -15.29 8.87
N ALA A 56 9.30 -14.14 8.44
CA ALA A 56 10.60 -14.05 7.78
C ALA A 56 11.75 -14.42 8.74
N GLU A 57 11.70 -13.98 10.00
CA GLU A 57 12.64 -14.34 11.07
C GLU A 57 12.58 -15.84 11.38
N ALA A 58 11.39 -16.45 11.34
CA ALA A 58 11.19 -17.88 11.50
C ALA A 58 11.61 -18.73 10.28
N GLY A 59 12.06 -18.12 9.18
CA GLY A 59 12.40 -18.81 7.93
C GLY A 59 11.21 -19.25 7.08
N SER A 60 9.98 -18.84 7.45
CA SER A 60 8.72 -19.14 6.77
C SER A 60 8.48 -18.15 5.63
N ALA A 61 9.28 -18.26 4.56
CA ALA A 61 9.28 -17.28 3.47
C ALA A 61 7.92 -17.17 2.73
N ARG A 62 7.18 -18.28 2.61
CA ARG A 62 5.87 -18.30 1.93
C ARG A 62 4.82 -17.55 2.74
N GLU A 63 4.81 -17.76 4.04
CA GLU A 63 3.93 -17.13 5.01
C GLU A 63 4.22 -15.62 5.08
N ALA A 64 5.51 -15.26 5.17
CA ALA A 64 5.95 -13.86 5.13
C ALA A 64 5.48 -13.15 3.85
N ALA A 65 5.71 -13.75 2.68
CA ALA A 65 5.23 -13.21 1.41
C ALA A 65 3.70 -13.11 1.35
N GLY A 66 2.99 -14.05 1.97
CA GLY A 66 1.54 -14.03 2.11
C GLY A 66 1.05 -12.81 2.89
N GLU A 67 1.66 -12.53 4.04
CA GLU A 67 1.30 -11.37 4.86
C GLU A 67 1.64 -10.04 4.18
N PHE A 68 2.83 -9.91 3.57
CA PHE A 68 3.18 -8.73 2.79
C PHE A 68 2.18 -8.49 1.63
N LYS A 69 1.77 -9.55 0.93
CA LYS A 69 0.78 -9.44 -0.15
C LYS A 69 -0.57 -8.97 0.38
N ARG A 70 -1.03 -9.47 1.52
CA ARG A 70 -2.29 -9.05 2.14
C ARG A 70 -2.25 -7.58 2.56
N ALA A 71 -1.16 -7.15 3.21
CA ALA A 71 -0.93 -5.76 3.57
C ALA A 71 -0.96 -4.84 2.34
N TYR A 72 -0.24 -5.21 1.27
CA TYR A 72 -0.22 -4.46 0.01
C TYR A 72 -1.61 -4.32 -0.62
N LEU A 73 -2.38 -5.42 -0.71
CA LEU A 73 -3.71 -5.38 -1.31
C LEU A 73 -4.67 -4.48 -0.51
N LEU A 74 -4.60 -4.51 0.82
CA LEU A 74 -5.41 -3.62 1.66
C LEU A 74 -5.03 -2.15 1.45
N LEU A 75 -3.75 -1.83 1.36
CA LEU A 75 -3.30 -0.49 1.04
C LEU A 75 -3.82 -0.02 -0.34
N CYS A 76 -3.81 -0.89 -1.36
CA CYS A 76 -4.41 -0.56 -2.66
C CYS A 76 -5.91 -0.28 -2.57
N CYS A 77 -6.64 -1.02 -1.73
CA CYS A 77 -8.05 -0.76 -1.46
C CYS A 77 -8.27 0.61 -0.79
N VAL A 78 -7.46 0.96 0.22
CA VAL A 78 -7.50 2.27 0.87
C VAL A 78 -7.28 3.38 -0.15
N LEU A 79 -6.23 3.29 -0.95
CA LEU A 79 -5.88 4.30 -1.96
C LEU A 79 -6.99 4.45 -3.01
N THR A 80 -7.58 3.35 -3.46
CA THR A 80 -8.69 3.36 -4.41
C THR A 80 -9.93 4.01 -3.81
N HIS A 81 -10.25 3.66 -2.57
CA HIS A 81 -11.37 4.23 -1.84
C HIS A 81 -11.22 5.73 -1.64
N ALA A 82 -10.06 6.19 -1.16
CA ALA A 82 -9.76 7.60 -0.97
C ALA A 82 -9.85 8.40 -2.28
N ARG A 83 -9.34 7.83 -3.38
CA ARG A 83 -9.47 8.43 -4.72
C ARG A 83 -10.94 8.59 -5.13
N ASP A 84 -11.76 7.57 -4.90
CA ASP A 84 -13.17 7.60 -5.30
C ASP A 84 -13.97 8.57 -4.42
N GLN A 85 -13.68 8.66 -3.12
CA GLN A 85 -14.24 9.68 -2.23
C GLN A 85 -13.88 11.09 -2.69
N ALA A 86 -12.61 11.35 -3.01
CA ALA A 86 -12.16 12.66 -3.50
C ALA A 86 -12.85 13.04 -4.82
N ARG A 87 -13.05 12.09 -5.73
CA ARG A 87 -13.82 12.32 -6.98
C ARG A 87 -15.27 12.70 -6.70
N ARG A 88 -15.94 11.99 -5.79
CA ARG A 88 -17.32 12.29 -5.40
C ARG A 88 -17.44 13.65 -4.71
N ALA A 89 -16.52 13.99 -3.83
CA ALA A 89 -16.47 15.30 -3.17
C ALA A 89 -16.33 16.44 -4.19
N ARG A 90 -15.46 16.29 -5.20
CA ARG A 90 -15.31 17.26 -6.29
C ARG A 90 -16.58 17.39 -7.15
N ALA A 91 -17.25 16.28 -7.43
CA ALA A 91 -18.53 16.29 -8.14
C ALA A 91 -19.64 16.99 -7.34
N ALA A 92 -19.76 16.70 -6.05
CA ALA A 92 -20.71 17.36 -5.16
C ALA A 92 -20.44 18.87 -5.01
N ALA A 93 -19.17 19.28 -5.05
CA ALA A 93 -18.76 20.68 -5.03
C ALA A 93 -18.96 21.42 -6.38
N GLY A 94 -19.52 20.76 -7.40
CA GLY A 94 -19.72 21.37 -8.72
C GLY A 94 -18.43 21.66 -9.50
N LEU A 95 -17.29 21.09 -9.08
CA LEU A 95 -15.97 21.30 -9.68
C LEU A 95 -15.67 20.31 -10.82
N VAL A 96 -16.66 19.57 -11.30
CA VAL A 96 -16.50 18.70 -12.47
C VAL A 96 -16.60 19.57 -13.71
N ALA A 97 -15.44 19.83 -14.33
CA ALA A 97 -15.36 20.40 -15.67
C ALA A 97 -16.13 19.49 -16.63
N GLY A 98 -17.37 19.86 -16.95
CA GLY A 98 -18.05 19.35 -18.14
C GLY A 98 -17.26 19.75 -19.38
N PRO A 99 -17.34 18.99 -20.49
CA PRO A 99 -16.69 19.38 -21.73
C PRO A 99 -17.17 20.77 -22.11
N ALA A 100 -16.23 21.70 -22.31
CA ALA A 100 -16.52 23.04 -22.79
C ALA A 100 -17.18 22.92 -24.16
N MET A 101 -18.51 22.91 -24.19
CA MET A 101 -19.30 23.00 -25.40
C MET A 101 -19.19 24.45 -25.86
N GLY A 102 -18.20 24.71 -26.72
CA GLY A 102 -18.00 26.03 -27.35
C GLY A 102 -19.25 26.44 -28.12
N PRO A 103 -19.55 27.75 -28.20
CA PRO A 103 -20.75 28.22 -28.89
C PRO A 103 -20.68 27.84 -30.36
N ALA A 104 -21.72 27.15 -30.83
CA ALA A 104 -21.97 26.96 -32.25
C ALA A 104 -22.23 28.34 -32.87
N ALA A 105 -21.26 28.84 -33.62
CA ALA A 105 -21.43 30.03 -34.45
C ALA A 105 -22.33 29.67 -35.63
N ALA A 106 -23.41 30.45 -35.77
CA ALA A 106 -24.34 30.43 -36.90
C ALA A 106 -23.76 31.16 -38.11
#